data_AF-A0A2V6V2C0-F1
#
_entry.id   AF-A0A2V6V2C0-F1
#
_cell.length_a   1.000
_cell.length_b   1.000
_cell.length_c   1.000
_cell.angle_alpha   90.00
_cell.angle_beta   90.00
_cell.angle_gamma   90.00
#
_symmetry.space_group_name_H-M   'P 1'
#
loop_
_entity.id
_entity.type
_entity.pdbx_description
1 polymer ?
#
loop_
_entity_poly.entity_id
_entity_poly.type
_entity_poly.pdbx_seq_one_letter_code
_entity_poly.pdbx_strand_id
1 'polypeptide(L)' 'MMNDASTPIGQPAAVNPPGKLAYATPTTAPLVAGRRSFFKYRDLGVTAASSGKIRAQVTIGAEGMTQPTGW' A
#
# COMPACT_ATOMS: atom_id res chain seq x y z
N MET A 1 38.06 -32.71 -18.69
CA MET A 1 37.01 -32.47 -19.71
C MET A 1 35.94 -33.51 -19.43
N MET A 2 34.72 -33.26 -18.96
CA MET A 2 33.75 -32.23 -19.33
C MET A 2 32.74 -32.06 -18.15
N ASN A 3 32.27 -30.84 -17.91
CA ASN A 3 31.25 -30.51 -16.92
C ASN A 3 29.85 -30.77 -17.50
N ASP A 4 28.97 -31.45 -16.77
CA ASP A 4 27.53 -31.51 -17.06
C ASP A 4 26.73 -30.94 -15.87
N ALA A 5 26.73 -29.62 -15.77
CA ALA A 5 25.84 -28.85 -14.90
C ALA A 5 24.92 -28.00 -15.78
N SER A 6 23.87 -28.61 -16.33
CA SER A 6 22.84 -27.91 -17.09
C SER A 6 21.45 -28.39 -16.69
N THR A 7 21.11 -28.24 -15.40
CA THR A 7 19.70 -28.27 -14.98
C THR A 7 19.18 -26.85 -15.18
N PRO A 8 18.25 -26.58 -16.13
CA PRO A 8 17.64 -25.27 -16.22
C PRO A 8 16.82 -25.06 -14.94
N ILE A 9 17.26 -24.13 -14.10
CA ILE A 9 16.48 -23.67 -12.95
C ILE A 9 15.25 -22.98 -13.56
N GLY A 10 14.12 -23.69 -13.57
CA GLY A 10 12.87 -23.19 -14.13
C GLY A 10 12.56 -21.81 -13.55
N GLN A 11 12.29 -20.84 -14.43
CA GLN A 11 11.83 -19.51 -14.06
C GLN A 11 10.72 -19.65 -13.00
N PRO A 12 10.81 -19.00 -11.82
CA PRO A 12 9.73 -19.09 -10.84
C PRO A 12 8.44 -18.62 -11.50
N ALA A 13 7.41 -19.47 -11.47
CA ALA A 13 6.10 -19.14 -12.00
C ALA A 13 5.63 -17.82 -11.40
N ALA A 14 5.19 -16.89 -12.24
CA ALA A 14 4.63 -15.62 -11.78
C ALA A 14 3.45 -15.93 -10.84
N VAL A 15 3.66 -15.66 -9.55
CA VAL A 15 2.61 -15.82 -8.56
C VAL A 15 1.65 -14.67 -8.79
N ASN A 16 0.47 -14.95 -9.33
CA ASN A 16 -0.64 -14.01 -9.35
C ASN A 16 -1.43 -14.21 -8.07
N PRO A 17 -1.16 -13.46 -6.97
CA PRO A 17 -1.94 -13.59 -5.77
C PRO A 17 -3.42 -13.31 -6.10
N PRO A 18 -4.36 -14.10 -5.56
CA PRO A 18 -5.78 -13.81 -5.73
C PRO A 18 -6.09 -12.48 -5.04
N GLY A 19 -6.27 -11.42 -5.84
CA GLY A 19 -6.58 -10.08 -5.35
C GLY A 19 -6.12 -8.99 -6.31
N LYS A 20 -6.79 -7.83 -6.27
CA LYS A 20 -6.34 -6.66 -7.02
C LYS A 20 -5.13 -6.06 -6.32
N LEU A 21 -4.04 -5.80 -7.05
CA LEU A 21 -2.90 -5.09 -6.48
C LEU A 21 -3.28 -3.62 -6.23
N ALA A 22 -2.97 -3.13 -5.02
CA ALA A 22 -3.04 -1.72 -4.68
C ALA A 22 -1.61 -1.17 -4.56
N TYR A 23 -1.29 -0.16 -5.36
CA TYR A 23 -0.01 0.54 -5.31
C TYR A 23 -0.27 2.05 -5.22
N ALA A 24 0.07 2.62 -4.08
CA ALA A 24 -0.20 4.01 -3.72
C ALA A 24 1.12 4.78 -3.61
N THR A 25 1.21 5.89 -4.34
CA THR A 25 2.30 6.86 -4.20
C THR A 25 1.70 8.19 -3.72
N PRO A 26 2.51 9.15 -3.25
CA PRO A 26 2.02 10.48 -2.90
C PRO A 26 1.28 11.19 -4.05
N THR A 27 1.61 10.87 -5.32
CA THR A 27 1.00 11.46 -6.51
C THR A 27 -0.26 10.73 -6.97
N THR A 28 -0.36 9.41 -6.78
CA THR A 28 -1.50 8.61 -7.25
C THR A 28 -2.58 8.42 -6.18
N ALA A 29 -2.23 8.50 -4.91
CA ALA A 29 -3.15 8.26 -3.81
C ALA A 29 -3.82 9.57 -3.35
N PRO A 30 -5.17 9.65 -3.43
CA PRO A 30 -5.89 10.87 -3.12
C PRO A 30 -5.86 11.19 -1.63
N LEU A 31 -5.87 12.49 -1.33
CA LEU A 31 -6.20 12.94 0.02
C LEU A 31 -7.71 12.86 0.23
N VAL A 32 -8.13 12.29 1.34
CA VAL A 32 -9.52 12.10 1.72
C VAL A 32 -9.81 12.82 3.04
N ALA A 33 -11.07 13.20 3.23
CA ALA A 33 -11.53 13.65 4.54
C ALA A 33 -11.44 12.49 5.52
N GLY A 34 -11.03 12.77 6.76
CA GLY A 34 -11.02 11.78 7.82
C GLY A 34 -11.61 12.33 9.12
N ARG A 35 -11.41 11.58 10.20
CA ARG A 35 -12.14 11.80 11.47
C ARG A 35 -11.84 13.14 12.14
N ARG A 36 -10.64 13.67 11.97
CA ARG A 36 -10.20 14.93 12.61
C ARG A 36 -9.82 15.92 11.53
N SER A 37 -10.43 17.10 11.57
CA SER A 37 -10.28 18.14 10.55
C SER A 37 -8.86 18.71 10.43
N PHE A 38 -8.05 18.59 11.48
CA PHE A 38 -6.66 19.09 11.52
C PHE A 38 -5.63 18.08 10.99
N PHE A 39 -6.06 16.90 10.56
CA PHE A 39 -5.22 15.94 9.86
C PHE A 39 -5.62 15.85 8.39
N LYS A 40 -4.61 15.60 7.54
CA LYS A 40 -4.85 15.14 6.17
C LYS A 40 -4.73 13.62 6.16
N TYR A 41 -5.56 12.96 5.36
CA TYR A 41 -5.55 11.50 5.25
C TYR A 41 -5.33 11.12 3.81
N ARG A 42 -4.54 10.08 3.56
CA ARG A 42 -4.31 9.53 2.23
C ARG A 42 -4.79 8.09 2.20
N ASP A 43 -5.74 7.79 1.32
CA ASP A 43 -6.22 6.43 1.11
C ASP A 43 -5.20 5.63 0.30
N LEU A 44 -4.89 4.41 0.74
CA LEU A 44 -3.96 3.53 0.06
C LEU A 44 -4.65 2.60 -0.94
N GLY A 45 -5.98 2.69 -1.08
CA GLY A 45 -6.76 1.91 -2.04
C GLY A 45 -6.92 0.43 -1.67
N VAL A 46 -6.36 0.01 -0.53
CA VAL A 46 -6.40 -1.39 -0.06
C VAL A 46 -7.82 -1.84 0.28
N THR A 47 -8.73 -0.93 0.62
CA THR A 47 -10.13 -1.26 0.87
C THR A 47 -10.81 -1.77 -0.39
N ALA A 48 -10.61 -1.10 -1.53
CA ALA A 48 -11.12 -1.58 -2.80
C ALA A 48 -10.44 -2.90 -3.21
N ALA A 49 -9.11 -2.97 -3.09
CA ALA A 49 -8.34 -4.15 -3.46
C ALA A 49 -8.68 -5.42 -2.66
N SER A 50 -9.03 -5.25 -1.38
CA SER A 50 -9.35 -6.35 -0.46
C SER A 50 -10.85 -6.66 -0.35
N SER A 51 -11.69 -6.05 -1.19
CA SER A 51 -13.16 -6.17 -1.07
C SER A 51 -13.67 -5.81 0.32
N GLY A 52 -13.12 -4.74 0.91
CA GLY A 52 -13.52 -4.21 2.22
C GLY A 52 -12.91 -4.90 3.43
N LYS A 53 -12.12 -5.97 3.25
CA LYS A 53 -11.54 -6.74 4.37
C LYS A 53 -10.43 -6.00 5.11
N ILE A 54 -9.72 -5.10 4.43
CA ILE A 54 -8.60 -4.34 4.97
C ILE A 54 -8.82 -2.84 4.71
N ARG A 55 -8.48 -2.01 5.68
CA ARG A 55 -8.39 -0.56 5.51
C ARG A 55 -7.03 -0.08 6.00
N ALA A 56 -6.35 0.69 5.15
CA ALA A 56 -5.10 1.35 5.49
C ALA A 56 -5.09 2.75 4.88
N GLN A 57 -4.62 3.70 5.67
CA GLN A 57 -4.52 5.10 5.31
C GLN A 57 -3.27 5.70 5.96
N VAL A 58 -2.64 6.66 5.30
CA VAL A 58 -1.58 7.47 5.91
C VAL A 58 -2.24 8.70 6.54
N THR A 59 -1.94 8.95 7.82
CA THR A 59 -2.36 10.17 8.53
C THR A 59 -1.20 11.15 8.54
N ILE A 60 -1.42 12.37 8.06
CA ILE A 60 -0.39 13.39 7.88
C ILE A 60 -0.74 14.59 8.76
N GLY A 61 0.17 14.95 9.67
CA GLY A 61 0.07 16.16 10.47
C GLY A 61 0.06 17.42 9.58
N ALA A 62 -0.81 18.38 9.90
CA ALA A 62 -0.74 19.71 9.32
C ALA A 62 0.35 20.54 10.02
N GLU A 63 0.91 21.51 9.31
CA GLU A 63 1.95 22.40 9.85
C GLU A 63 1.38 23.20 11.04
N GLY A 64 2.16 23.27 12.12
CA GLY A 64 1.78 23.99 13.34
C GLY A 64 0.88 23.25 14.33
N MET A 65 0.71 21.91 14.23
CA MET A 65 -0.12 21.06 15.11
C MET A 65 -0.34 21.62 16.54
N THR A 66 -1.44 22.36 16.74
CA THR A 66 -1.80 22.97 18.03
C THR A 66 -2.76 22.12 18.86
N GLN A 67 -3.32 21.07 18.25
CA GLN A 67 -4.33 20.21 18.85
C GLN A 67 -3.72 18.86 19.25
N PRO A 68 -4.07 18.31 20.42
CA PRO A 68 -3.59 17.02 20.85
C PRO A 68 -4.04 15.93 19.89
N THR A 69 -3.09 15.08 19.50
CA THR A 69 -3.34 14.01 18.54
C THR A 69 -4.12 12.86 19.15
N GLY A 70 -4.05 12.68 20.47
CA GLY A 70 -4.88 11.75 21.25
C GLY A 70 -4.82 10.31 20.75
N TRP A 71 -3.65 9.88 20.28
CA TRP A 71 -3.25 8.50 20.05
C TRP A 71 -2.04 8.20 20.92
#